data_AF-A0A183K273-F1
#
_entry.id   AF-A0A183K273-F1
#
_cell.length_a   1.000
_cell.length_b   1.000
_cell.length_c   1.000
_cell.angle_alpha   90.00
_cell.angle_beta   90.00
_cell.angle_gamma   90.00
#
_symmetry.space_group_name_H-M   'P 1'
#
loop_
_entity.id
_entity.type
_entity.pdbx_description
1 polymer ?
#
loop_
_entity_poly.entity_id
_entity_poly.type
_entity_poly.pdbx_seq_one_letter_code
_entity_poly.pdbx_strand_id
1 'polypeptide(L)'
;MRTASILPEDSLILEQQRLHTYQALSSSAYLALTTSDPVSTAFILRNELYQLASQEKQFKEEYSELAVKCMDFAISCVDLCRTSDELHCLLGGTINSKPHDRGNPLNTIKNAIQSHEKKFVAHPNCQHQMENLFYSLMFCIRDFEGLQRLQFVIIFLSLLPFLYIIYLFFPHFKFCLDLLNQYSVITEHRK
;
A
#
# COMPACT_ATOMS: atom_id res chain seq x y z
N MET A 1 31.36 -29.69 22.02
CA MET A 1 30.66 -29.49 20.73
C MET A 1 29.71 -30.67 20.55
N ARG A 2 28.51 -30.62 21.14
CA ARG A 2 27.49 -31.69 21.00
C ARG A 2 26.64 -31.33 19.80
N THR A 3 26.76 -32.11 18.73
CA THR A 3 25.72 -32.19 17.71
C THR A 3 24.49 -32.81 18.39
N ALA A 4 23.56 -31.95 18.83
CA ALA A 4 22.29 -32.40 19.35
C ALA A 4 21.53 -33.04 18.19
N SER A 5 21.42 -34.36 18.23
CA SER A 5 20.42 -35.10 17.46
C SER A 5 19.06 -34.61 17.94
N ILE A 6 18.42 -33.74 17.16
CA ILE A 6 17.08 -33.23 17.41
C ILE A 6 16.16 -34.45 17.43
N LEU A 7 15.62 -34.80 18.61
CA LEU A 7 14.58 -35.82 18.68
C LEU A 7 13.35 -35.27 17.93
N PRO A 8 12.61 -36.09 17.16
CA PRO A 8 11.47 -35.61 16.39
C PRO A 8 10.39 -34.93 17.26
N GLU A 9 10.29 -35.28 18.54
CA GLU A 9 9.46 -34.60 19.55
C GLU A 9 9.91 -33.15 19.81
N ASP A 10 11.22 -32.89 19.90
CA ASP A 10 11.77 -31.54 20.09
C ASP A 10 11.51 -30.65 18.87
N SER A 11 11.40 -31.25 17.67
CA SER A 11 11.10 -30.52 16.44
C SER A 11 9.68 -29.95 16.44
N LEU A 12 8.68 -30.70 16.92
CA LEU A 12 7.30 -30.21 17.01
C LEU A 12 7.16 -29.08 18.04
N ILE A 13 7.82 -29.22 19.18
CA ILE A 13 7.85 -28.19 20.23
C ILE A 13 8.49 -26.90 19.69
N LEU A 14 9.58 -27.01 18.94
CA LEU A 14 10.25 -25.87 18.33
C LEU A 14 9.35 -25.14 17.32
N GLU A 15 8.65 -25.86 16.46
CA GLU A 15 7.72 -25.24 15.51
C GLU A 15 6.55 -24.55 16.21
N GLN A 16 6.01 -25.16 17.27
CA GLN A 16 4.94 -24.57 18.05
C GLN A 16 5.40 -23.31 18.81
N GLN A 17 6.60 -23.33 19.38
CA GLN A 17 7.22 -22.14 20.00
C GLN A 17 7.43 -21.00 18.99
N ARG A 18 7.88 -21.33 17.78
CA ARG A 18 8.07 -20.35 16.71
C ARG A 18 6.75 -19.73 16.31
N LEU A 19 5.70 -20.53 16.11
CA LEU A 19 4.36 -20.03 15.85
C LEU A 19 3.86 -19.10 16.95
N HIS A 20 4.00 -19.47 18.23
CA HIS A 20 3.61 -18.60 19.36
C HIS A 20 4.40 -17.28 19.38
N THR A 21 5.66 -17.31 18.97
CA THR A 21 6.47 -16.09 18.82
C THR A 21 5.88 -15.18 17.75
N TYR A 22 5.53 -15.72 16.58
CA TYR A 22 4.85 -14.94 15.54
C TYR A 22 3.47 -14.44 16.00
N GLN A 23 2.74 -15.22 16.80
CA GLN A 23 1.47 -14.79 17.40
C GLN A 23 1.66 -13.57 18.31
N ALA A 24 2.74 -13.53 19.10
CA ALA A 24 3.06 -12.37 19.92
C ALA A 24 3.44 -11.15 19.06
N LEU A 25 4.27 -11.34 18.03
CA LEU A 25 4.74 -10.27 17.14
C LEU A 25 3.62 -9.64 16.30
N SER A 26 2.64 -10.44 15.89
CA SER A 26 1.48 -10.00 15.10
C SER A 26 0.37 -9.35 15.95
N SER A 27 0.51 -9.34 17.28
CA SER A 27 -0.45 -8.69 18.16
C SER A 27 -0.52 -7.19 17.87
N SER A 28 -1.75 -6.67 17.69
CA SER A 28 -2.00 -5.26 17.39
C SER A 28 -1.37 -4.32 18.44
N ALA A 29 -1.37 -4.71 19.71
CA ALA A 29 -0.76 -3.92 20.79
C ALA A 29 0.77 -3.85 20.65
N TYR A 30 1.41 -4.96 20.26
CA TYR A 30 2.85 -4.99 20.01
C TYR A 30 3.20 -4.10 18.82
N LEU A 31 2.54 -4.33 17.67
CA LEU A 31 2.74 -3.55 16.46
C LEU A 31 2.53 -2.04 16.70
N ALA A 32 1.51 -1.64 17.46
CA ALA A 32 1.25 -0.24 17.76
C ALA A 32 2.32 0.43 18.64
N LEU A 33 2.96 -0.32 19.54
CA LEU A 33 3.93 0.23 20.50
C LEU A 33 5.37 0.19 20.00
N THR A 34 5.73 -0.81 19.20
CA THR A 34 7.13 -1.03 18.78
C THR A 34 7.47 -0.40 17.44
N THR A 35 6.46 -0.03 16.66
CA THR A 35 6.63 0.28 15.24
C THR A 35 6.51 1.77 14.97
N SER A 36 7.46 2.33 14.22
CA SER A 36 7.42 3.73 13.77
C SER A 36 6.49 3.96 12.58
N ASP A 37 6.32 2.95 11.72
CA ASP A 37 5.40 2.94 10.58
C ASP A 37 4.50 1.67 10.64
N PRO A 38 3.34 1.75 11.32
CA PRO A 38 2.52 0.58 11.62
C PRO A 38 1.95 -0.09 10.37
N VAL A 39 1.64 0.67 9.31
CA VAL A 39 1.04 0.13 8.09
C VAL A 39 2.07 -0.62 7.27
N SER A 40 3.25 -0.03 7.03
CA SER A 40 4.31 -0.69 6.25
C SER A 40 4.81 -1.96 6.93
N THR A 41 5.03 -1.92 8.24
CA THR A 41 5.46 -3.11 9.00
C THR A 41 4.39 -4.20 9.00
N ALA A 42 3.11 -3.85 9.08
CA ALA A 42 2.03 -4.84 8.95
C ALA A 42 2.05 -5.53 7.56
N PHE A 43 2.34 -4.80 6.48
CA PHE A 43 2.51 -5.38 5.14
C PHE A 43 3.70 -6.32 5.03
N ILE A 44 4.84 -5.95 5.60
CA ILE A 44 6.04 -6.80 5.60
C ILE A 44 5.77 -8.08 6.39
N LEU A 45 5.26 -7.96 7.62
CA LEU A 45 4.97 -9.09 8.50
C LEU A 45 3.96 -10.05 7.88
N ARG A 46 2.90 -9.53 7.24
CA ARG A 46 1.94 -10.34 6.49
C ARG A 46 2.63 -11.17 5.39
N ASN A 47 3.51 -10.56 4.60
CA ASN A 47 4.19 -11.26 3.51
C ASN A 47 5.13 -12.34 4.03
N GLU A 48 5.84 -12.08 5.13
CA GLU A 48 6.65 -13.09 5.82
C GLU A 48 5.78 -14.26 6.30
N LEU A 49 4.65 -13.98 6.94
CA LEU A 49 3.71 -15.00 7.42
C LEU A 49 3.13 -15.85 6.27
N TYR A 50 2.82 -15.25 5.12
CA TYR A 50 2.38 -16.01 3.95
C TYR A 50 3.49 -16.88 3.35
N GLN A 51 4.74 -16.39 3.34
CA GLN A 51 5.88 -17.19 2.92
C GLN A 51 6.07 -18.40 3.85
N LEU A 52 6.00 -18.21 5.17
CA LEU A 52 6.07 -19.28 6.15
C LEU A 52 4.90 -20.27 5.99
N ALA A 53 3.67 -19.78 5.79
CA ALA A 53 2.51 -20.62 5.52
C ALA A 53 2.67 -21.47 4.24
N SER A 54 3.45 -21.01 3.26
CA SER A 54 3.73 -21.77 2.04
C SER A 54 4.81 -22.85 2.23
N GLN A 55 5.77 -22.59 3.11
CA GLN A 55 6.85 -23.52 3.45
C GLN A 55 6.36 -24.61 4.41
N GLU A 56 5.43 -24.28 5.31
CA GLU A 56 4.99 -25.18 6.38
C GLU A 56 3.57 -25.67 6.18
N LYS A 57 3.46 -26.94 5.79
CA LYS A 57 2.16 -27.54 5.47
C LYS A 57 1.30 -27.83 6.70
N GLN A 58 1.91 -28.02 7.88
CA GLN A 58 1.20 -28.37 9.12
C GLN A 58 0.52 -27.19 9.79
N PHE A 59 1.09 -25.97 9.71
CA PHE A 59 0.57 -24.76 10.39
C PHE A 59 0.12 -23.68 9.40
N LYS A 60 -0.09 -24.04 8.13
CA LYS A 60 -0.45 -23.10 7.06
C LYS A 60 -1.66 -22.24 7.41
N GLU A 61 -2.70 -22.83 7.98
CA GLU A 61 -3.93 -22.10 8.33
C GLU A 61 -3.67 -21.09 9.45
N GLU A 62 -2.91 -21.47 10.48
CA GLU A 62 -2.59 -20.60 11.61
C GLU A 62 -1.75 -19.39 11.20
N TYR A 63 -0.73 -19.60 10.35
CA TYR A 63 0.05 -18.49 9.78
C TYR A 63 -0.79 -17.58 8.88
N SER A 64 -1.71 -18.17 8.08
CA SER A 64 -2.59 -17.38 7.23
C SER A 64 -3.59 -16.55 8.04
N GLU A 65 -4.16 -17.09 9.12
CA GLU A 65 -5.04 -16.35 10.02
C GLU A 65 -4.28 -15.17 10.67
N LEU A 66 -3.02 -15.41 11.03
CA LEU A 66 -2.15 -14.40 11.61
C LEU A 66 -1.82 -13.27 10.63
N ALA A 67 -1.58 -13.62 9.37
CA ALA A 67 -1.38 -12.64 8.30
C ALA A 67 -2.62 -11.76 8.10
N VAL A 68 -3.82 -12.34 8.20
CA VAL A 68 -5.10 -11.61 8.15
C VAL A 68 -5.23 -10.65 9.35
N LYS A 69 -4.90 -11.10 10.57
CA LYS A 69 -4.92 -10.23 11.78
C LYS A 69 -4.00 -9.02 11.63
N CYS A 70 -2.82 -9.19 11.03
CA CYS A 70 -1.91 -8.08 10.75
C CYS A 70 -2.54 -7.06 9.79
N MET A 71 -3.29 -7.52 8.80
CA MET A 71 -4.00 -6.65 7.86
C MET A 71 -5.20 -5.95 8.50
N ASP A 72 -5.97 -6.66 9.32
CA ASP A 72 -7.09 -6.06 10.05
C ASP A 72 -6.61 -4.95 11.02
N PHE A 73 -5.41 -5.10 11.61
CA PHE A 73 -4.74 -4.03 12.35
C PHE A 73 -4.43 -2.81 11.46
N ALA A 74 -3.82 -3.02 10.28
CA ALA A 74 -3.52 -1.93 9.35
C ALA A 74 -4.79 -1.20 8.87
N ILE A 75 -5.87 -1.93 8.60
CA ILE A 75 -7.19 -1.34 8.26
C ILE A 75 -7.71 -0.53 9.44
N SER A 76 -7.64 -1.05 10.65
CA SER A 76 -8.06 -0.34 11.87
C SER A 76 -7.27 0.97 12.07
N CYS A 77 -5.97 1.00 11.76
CA CYS A 77 -5.18 2.24 11.79
C CYS A 77 -5.71 3.28 10.80
N VAL A 78 -6.12 2.86 9.60
CA VAL A 78 -6.70 3.74 8.58
C VAL A 78 -8.10 4.22 8.95
N ASP A 79 -8.90 3.37 9.61
CA ASP A 79 -10.21 3.71 10.16
C ASP A 79 -10.14 4.80 11.24
N LEU A 80 -9.06 4.82 12.02
CA LEU A 80 -8.85 5.83 13.07
C LEU A 80 -8.51 7.22 12.52
N CYS A 81 -8.04 7.33 11.27
CA CYS A 81 -7.72 8.61 10.64
C CYS A 81 -9.00 9.40 10.31
N ARG A 82 -9.08 10.64 10.80
CA ARG A 82 -10.24 11.53 10.58
C ARG A 82 -10.01 12.56 9.48
N THR A 83 -8.74 12.86 9.18
CA THR A 83 -8.38 13.84 8.16
C THR A 83 -7.52 13.20 7.06
N SER A 84 -7.63 13.73 5.85
CA SER A 84 -6.79 13.30 4.71
C SER A 84 -5.31 13.55 4.98
N ASP A 85 -4.97 14.55 5.80
CA ASP A 85 -3.59 14.84 6.22
C ASP A 85 -3.06 13.78 7.18
N GLU A 86 -3.85 13.33 8.16
CA GLU A 86 -3.50 12.21 9.03
C GLU A 86 -3.28 10.93 8.22
N LEU A 87 -4.17 10.66 7.28
CA LEU A 87 -4.07 9.50 6.40
C LEU A 87 -2.82 9.58 5.51
N HIS A 88 -2.52 10.75 4.95
CA HIS A 88 -1.30 10.98 4.18
C HIS A 88 -0.05 10.75 5.04
N CYS A 89 -0.05 11.18 6.30
CA CYS A 89 1.06 10.94 7.22
C CYS A 89 1.19 9.46 7.59
N LEU A 90 0.07 8.77 7.84
CA LEU A 90 0.04 7.33 8.13
C LEU A 90 0.57 6.51 6.95
N LEU A 91 0.14 6.82 5.73
CA LEU A 91 0.57 6.13 4.51
C LEU A 91 1.97 6.56 4.05
N GLY A 92 2.44 7.76 4.39
CA GLY A 92 3.77 8.27 4.07
C GLY A 92 4.88 7.75 5.01
N GLY A 93 4.54 6.95 6.01
CA GLY A 93 5.49 6.21 6.87
C GLY A 93 6.35 7.07 7.80
N THR A 94 6.00 8.33 8.02
CA THR A 94 6.87 9.29 8.72
C THR A 94 6.07 10.31 9.54
N ILE A 95 5.58 9.87 10.70
CA ILE A 95 4.87 10.74 11.65
C ILE A 95 5.81 11.84 12.20
N ASN A 96 7.14 11.62 12.17
CA ASN A 96 8.16 12.50 12.76
C ASN A 96 9.07 13.23 11.75
N SER A 97 8.89 13.03 10.43
CA SER A 97 9.73 13.69 9.43
C SER A 97 9.22 15.09 9.10
N LYS A 98 10.14 16.01 8.84
CA LYS A 98 9.82 17.37 8.34
C LYS A 98 8.91 17.27 7.11
N PRO A 99 8.05 18.27 6.84
CA PRO A 99 7.08 18.25 5.74
C PRO A 99 7.66 17.89 4.36
N HIS A 100 8.95 18.15 4.15
CA HIS A 100 9.70 17.94 2.91
C HIS A 100 10.24 16.50 2.74
N ASP A 101 10.35 15.72 3.82
CA ASP A 101 10.83 14.31 3.81
C ASP A 101 9.70 13.29 3.99
N ARG A 102 8.44 13.74 3.87
CA ARG A 102 7.29 12.83 3.94
C ARG A 102 7.35 11.89 2.74
N GLY A 103 7.46 10.59 3.02
CA GLY A 103 7.44 9.56 2.00
C GLY A 103 6.16 9.63 1.15
N ASN A 104 6.27 9.28 -0.12
CA ASN A 104 5.12 9.29 -1.03
C ASN A 104 4.07 8.29 -0.52
N PRO A 105 2.85 8.72 -0.13
CA PRO A 105 1.79 7.82 0.34
C PRO A 105 1.37 6.82 -0.75
N LEU A 106 1.69 7.16 -2.01
CA LEU A 106 1.58 6.29 -3.18
C LEU A 106 2.35 4.98 -3.04
N ASN A 107 3.50 4.96 -2.36
CA ASN A 107 4.28 3.73 -2.21
C ASN A 107 3.58 2.72 -1.30
N THR A 108 2.95 3.18 -0.23
CA THR A 108 2.20 2.31 0.70
C THR A 108 0.92 1.81 0.05
N ILE A 109 0.21 2.67 -0.68
CA ILE A 109 -0.98 2.24 -1.46
C ILE A 109 -0.56 1.26 -2.56
N LYS A 110 0.57 1.49 -3.24
CA LYS A 110 1.12 0.56 -4.23
C LYS A 110 1.46 -0.79 -3.61
N ASN A 111 2.10 -0.81 -2.44
CA ASN A 111 2.38 -2.05 -1.71
C ASN A 111 1.09 -2.78 -1.32
N ALA A 112 0.04 -2.05 -0.95
CA ALA A 112 -1.27 -2.63 -0.67
C ALA A 112 -1.93 -3.28 -1.90
N ILE A 113 -1.79 -2.63 -3.07
CA ILE A 113 -2.27 -3.16 -4.35
C ILE A 113 -1.47 -4.42 -4.74
N GLN A 114 -0.15 -4.38 -4.61
CA GLN A 114 0.72 -5.53 -4.89
C GLN A 114 0.45 -6.71 -3.93
N SER A 115 0.08 -6.41 -2.69
CA SER A 115 -0.26 -7.42 -1.69
C SER A 115 -1.66 -8.03 -1.90
N HIS A 116 -2.42 -7.60 -2.92
CA HIS A 116 -3.77 -8.04 -3.25
C HIS A 116 -4.81 -7.88 -2.12
N GLU A 117 -4.59 -6.94 -1.20
CA GLU A 117 -5.49 -6.67 -0.08
C GLU A 117 -6.68 -5.82 -0.52
N LYS A 118 -7.66 -6.48 -1.15
CA LYS A 118 -8.87 -5.83 -1.72
C LYS A 118 -9.62 -5.01 -0.67
N LYS A 119 -9.62 -5.43 0.59
CA LYS A 119 -10.30 -4.72 1.69
C LYS A 119 -9.63 -3.38 2.02
N PHE A 120 -8.30 -3.37 2.10
CA PHE A 120 -7.53 -2.15 2.37
C PHE A 120 -7.63 -1.16 1.20
N VAL A 121 -7.57 -1.66 -0.04
CA VAL A 121 -7.69 -0.81 -1.22
C VAL A 121 -9.10 -0.26 -1.36
N ALA A 122 -10.16 -1.05 -1.12
CA ALA A 122 -11.54 -0.61 -1.20
C ALA A 122 -11.98 0.34 -0.08
N HIS A 123 -11.10 0.61 0.89
CA HIS A 123 -11.41 1.47 2.02
C HIS A 123 -11.78 2.89 1.56
N PRO A 124 -12.88 3.49 2.05
CA PRO A 124 -13.35 4.80 1.58
C PRO A 124 -12.30 5.90 1.75
N ASN A 125 -11.55 5.89 2.86
CA ASN A 125 -10.47 6.86 3.09
C ASN A 125 -9.31 6.70 2.08
N CYS A 126 -8.92 5.46 1.76
CA CYS A 126 -7.88 5.18 0.77
C CYS A 126 -8.33 5.55 -0.65
N GLN A 127 -9.58 5.23 -0.99
CA GLN A 127 -10.19 5.60 -2.27
C GLN A 127 -10.29 7.11 -2.41
N HIS A 128 -10.74 7.81 -1.37
CA HIS A 128 -10.80 9.28 -1.37
C HIS A 128 -9.42 9.92 -1.54
N GLN A 129 -8.37 9.34 -0.93
CA GLN A 129 -7.00 9.83 -1.11
C GLN A 129 -6.47 9.60 -2.54
N MET A 130 -6.74 8.42 -3.11
CA MET A 130 -6.43 8.13 -4.51
C MET A 130 -7.21 9.03 -5.46
N GLU A 131 -8.47 9.27 -5.15
CA GLU A 131 -9.36 10.15 -5.88
C GLU A 131 -8.84 11.60 -5.86
N ASN A 132 -8.48 12.12 -4.69
CA ASN A 132 -7.90 13.45 -4.56
C ASN A 132 -6.59 13.58 -5.36
N LEU A 133 -5.73 12.56 -5.33
CA LEU A 133 -4.49 12.55 -6.12
C LEU A 133 -4.76 12.47 -7.63
N PHE A 134 -5.73 11.64 -8.04
CA PHE A 134 -6.12 11.47 -9.44
C PHE A 134 -6.81 12.72 -10.01
N TYR A 135 -7.76 13.32 -9.29
CA TYR A 135 -8.46 14.52 -9.72
C TYR A 135 -7.65 15.80 -9.53
N SER A 136 -6.58 15.81 -8.73
CA SER A 136 -5.62 16.91 -8.75
C SER A 136 -5.00 17.10 -10.14
N LEU A 137 -4.90 16.04 -10.95
CA LEU A 137 -4.41 16.08 -12.33
C LEU A 137 -5.49 16.54 -13.32
N MET A 138 -6.76 16.46 -12.92
CA MET A 138 -7.90 16.66 -13.81
C MET A 138 -9.04 17.35 -13.08
N PHE A 139 -8.74 18.54 -12.55
CA PHE A 139 -9.65 19.40 -11.76
C PHE A 139 -11.02 19.58 -12.45
N CYS A 140 -11.03 19.56 -13.79
CA CYS A 140 -12.25 19.68 -14.60
C CYS A 140 -13.22 18.49 -14.53
N ILE A 141 -12.82 17.23 -14.31
CA ILE A 141 -13.79 16.11 -14.37
C ILE A 141 -14.70 16.04 -13.12
N ARG A 142 -14.26 16.62 -12.00
CA ARG A 142 -14.93 16.45 -10.70
C ARG A 142 -16.36 17.04 -10.69
N ASP A 143 -16.58 18.12 -11.42
CA ASP A 143 -17.86 18.85 -11.38
C ASP A 143 -18.89 18.35 -12.41
N PHE A 144 -18.51 17.46 -13.34
CA PHE A 144 -19.40 16.99 -14.40
C PHE A 144 -20.12 15.69 -14.02
N GLU A 145 -21.45 15.67 -14.12
CA GLU A 145 -22.27 14.47 -13.92
C GLU A 145 -22.76 13.89 -15.26
N GLY A 146 -22.91 12.56 -15.31
CA GLY A 146 -23.56 11.84 -16.41
C GLY A 146 -22.97 12.09 -17.81
N LEU A 147 -23.79 12.66 -18.70
CA LEU A 147 -23.48 12.83 -20.12
C LEU A 147 -22.34 13.85 -20.39
N GLN A 148 -22.22 14.88 -19.55
CA GLN A 148 -21.14 15.87 -19.67
C GLN A 148 -19.77 15.26 -19.36
N ARG A 149 -19.73 14.29 -18.43
CA ARG A 149 -18.53 13.52 -18.12
C ARG A 149 -18.06 12.71 -19.33
N LEU A 150 -18.98 12.07 -20.04
CA LEU A 150 -18.67 11.28 -21.24
C LEU A 150 -18.20 12.17 -22.39
N GLN A 151 -18.82 13.33 -22.58
CA GLN A 151 -18.37 14.33 -23.56
C GLN A 151 -16.95 14.82 -23.25
N PHE A 152 -16.64 15.11 -21.98
CA PHE A 152 -15.31 15.52 -21.56
C PHE A 152 -14.26 14.44 -21.83
N VAL A 153 -14.58 13.17 -21.53
CA VAL A 153 -13.68 12.03 -21.79
C VAL A 153 -13.41 11.88 -23.29
N ILE A 154 -14.42 12.01 -24.15
CA ILE A 154 -14.25 11.93 -25.61
C ILE A 154 -13.35 13.06 -26.13
N ILE A 155 -13.60 14.29 -25.67
CA ILE A 155 -12.80 15.46 -26.06
C ILE A 155 -11.35 15.30 -25.57
N PHE A 156 -11.15 14.89 -24.31
CA PHE A 156 -9.83 14.66 -23.73
C PHE A 156 -9.07 13.53 -24.44
N LEU A 157 -9.75 12.44 -24.77
CA LEU A 157 -9.18 11.31 -25.51
C LEU A 157 -8.74 11.72 -26.92
N SER A 158 -9.49 12.62 -27.57
CA SER A 158 -9.10 13.19 -28.86
C SER A 158 -7.99 14.25 -28.75
N LEU A 159 -7.84 14.91 -27.61
CA LEU A 159 -6.79 15.91 -27.36
C LEU A 159 -5.45 15.28 -26.99
N LEU A 160 -5.45 14.06 -26.42
CA LEU A 160 -4.25 13.28 -26.10
C LEU A 160 -3.23 13.15 -27.26
N PRO A 161 -3.61 12.74 -28.49
CA PRO A 161 -2.67 12.65 -29.60
C PRO A 161 -2.12 14.01 -30.03
N PHE A 162 -2.92 15.08 -29.89
CA PHE A 162 -2.48 16.44 -30.18
C PHE A 162 -1.48 16.94 -29.11
N LEU A 163 -1.74 16.64 -27.85
CA LEU A 163 -0.85 16.93 -26.72
C LEU A 163 0.50 16.18 -26.86
N TYR A 164 0.45 14.93 -27.32
CA TYR A 164 1.65 14.14 -27.60
C TYR A 164 2.51 14.74 -28.72
N ILE A 165 1.88 15.22 -29.80
CA ILE A 165 2.59 15.92 -30.89
C ILE A 165 3.17 17.25 -30.38
N ILE A 166 2.42 18.03 -29.60
CA ILE A 166 2.93 19.27 -28.99
C ILE A 166 4.12 19.00 -28.07
N TYR A 167 4.07 17.93 -27.26
CA TYR A 167 5.19 17.55 -26.39
C TYR A 167 6.45 17.20 -27.20
N LEU A 168 6.30 16.52 -28.34
CA LEU A 168 7.42 16.16 -29.21
C LEU A 168 8.07 17.39 -29.86
N PHE A 169 7.31 18.46 -30.10
CA PHE A 169 7.82 19.71 -30.69
C PHE A 169 8.27 20.77 -29.67
N PHE A 170 7.68 20.80 -28.47
CA PHE A 170 8.01 21.75 -27.40
C PHE A 170 8.20 21.02 -26.05
N PRO A 171 9.42 20.53 -25.76
CA PRO A 171 9.73 19.84 -24.50
C PRO A 171 9.72 20.76 -23.25
N HIS A 172 9.49 22.07 -23.41
CA HIS A 172 9.66 23.07 -22.34
C HIS A 172 8.35 23.54 -21.67
N PHE A 173 7.18 23.02 -22.09
CA PHE A 173 5.91 23.32 -21.42
C PHE A 173 5.84 22.59 -20.07
N LYS A 174 6.03 23.33 -18.97
CA LYS A 174 5.96 22.83 -17.58
C LYS A 174 4.74 21.95 -17.29
N PHE A 175 3.58 22.29 -17.86
CA PHE A 175 2.34 21.53 -17.68
C PHE A 175 2.43 20.09 -18.21
N CYS A 176 3.13 19.86 -19.31
CA CYS A 176 3.31 18.52 -19.86
C CYS A 176 4.42 17.75 -19.12
N LEU A 177 5.42 18.45 -18.58
CA LEU A 177 6.49 17.86 -17.78
C LEU A 177 5.97 17.39 -16.41
N ASP A 178 5.09 18.15 -15.74
CA ASP A 178 4.48 17.75 -14.47
C ASP A 178 3.56 16.53 -14.66
N LEU A 179 2.80 16.48 -15.76
CA LEU A 179 2.01 15.30 -16.13
C LEU A 179 2.90 14.08 -16.38
N LEU A 180 4.03 14.21 -17.10
CA LEU A 180 4.93 13.10 -17.43
C LEU A 180 5.83 12.66 -16.26
N ASN A 181 6.28 13.57 -15.40
CA ASN A 181 7.09 13.26 -14.22
C ASN A 181 6.28 12.48 -13.18
N GLN A 182 4.98 12.76 -13.07
CA GLN A 182 4.08 11.98 -12.22
C GLN A 182 3.57 10.71 -12.93
N TYR A 183 3.45 10.70 -14.26
CA TYR A 183 3.18 9.47 -15.03
C TYR A 183 4.35 8.50 -15.05
N SER A 184 5.62 8.95 -15.09
CA SER A 184 6.80 8.06 -15.09
C SER A 184 6.93 7.31 -13.76
N VAL A 185 6.54 7.92 -12.64
CA VAL A 185 6.40 7.24 -11.33
C VAL A 185 5.37 6.10 -11.39
N ILE A 186 4.38 6.20 -12.27
CA ILE A 186 3.33 5.19 -12.46
C ILE A 186 3.71 4.16 -13.55
N THR A 187 4.41 4.56 -14.62
CA THR A 187 4.76 3.68 -15.76
C THR A 187 6.11 2.95 -15.63
N GLU A 188 7.04 3.39 -14.78
CA GLU A 188 8.29 2.67 -14.51
C GLU A 188 8.10 1.36 -13.71
N HIS A 189 6.85 1.01 -13.37
CA HIS A 189 6.53 -0.24 -12.66
C HIS A 189 5.67 -1.23 -13.44
N ARG A 190 5.70 -1.16 -14.78
CA ARG A 190 5.27 -2.24 -15.69
C ARG A 190 6.45 -2.87 -16.44
N LYS A 191 7.57 -3.07 -15.75
CA LYS A 191 8.60 -4.06 -16.08
C LYS A 191 9.04 -4.78 -14.81
#